data_AF-A0A7S3DYF1-F1
#
_entry.id   AF-A0A7S3DYF1-F1
#
_cell.length_a   1.000
_cell.length_b   1.000
_cell.length_c   1.000
_cell.angle_alpha   90.00
_cell.angle_beta   90.00
_cell.angle_gamma   90.00
#
_symmetry.space_group_name_H-M   'P 1'
#
loop_
_entity.id
_entity.type
_entity.pdbx_description
1 polymer ?
#
loop_
_entity_poly.entity_id
_entity_poly.type
_entity_poly.pdbx_seq_one_letter_code
_entity_poly.pdbx_strand_id
1 'polypeptide(L)'
;SAFVVTPGLFYNLFGLAFTVVLLHDAPKYLNFTNPFTRFMARSAYTAYIIHLWFVTLAAISFAFILGATTEIPAVGWLGGGSLAVKAEEVAAWMPWVAALYVSVVVTVVVWPLAYALAVMPGLRTML
;
A
#
# COMPACT_ATOMS: atom_id res chain seq x y z
N SER A 1 -11.45 26.23 4.05
CA SER A 1 -10.35 25.80 4.95
C SER A 1 -10.41 24.29 5.13
N ALA A 2 -9.78 23.52 4.23
CA ALA A 2 -9.70 22.06 4.38
C ALA A 2 -8.52 21.50 3.57
N PHE A 3 -7.32 22.05 3.81
CA PHE A 3 -6.09 21.53 3.21
C PHE A 3 -5.57 20.27 3.94
N VAL A 4 -6.33 19.73 4.90
CA VAL A 4 -5.87 18.69 5.85
C VAL A 4 -6.45 17.30 5.58
N VAL A 5 -7.40 17.10 4.65
CA VAL A 5 -8.19 15.84 4.63
C VAL A 5 -8.23 15.16 3.26
N THR A 6 -7.17 15.25 2.46
CA THR A 6 -7.00 14.31 1.34
C THR A 6 -6.05 13.20 1.80
N PRO A 7 -6.46 11.91 1.78
CA PRO A 7 -5.60 10.79 2.13
C PRO A 7 -4.24 10.85 1.41
N GLY A 8 -4.24 11.31 0.15
CA GLY A 8 -3.02 11.49 -0.64
C GLY A 8 -2.01 12.46 -0.03
N LEU A 9 -2.43 13.60 0.56
CA LEU A 9 -1.50 14.54 1.18
C LEU A 9 -0.88 13.95 2.45
N PHE A 10 -1.69 13.26 3.27
CA PHE A 10 -1.21 12.55 4.44
C PHE A 10 -0.16 11.49 4.08
N TYR A 11 -0.41 10.68 3.05
CA TYR A 11 0.55 9.67 2.58
C TYR A 11 1.85 10.28 2.06
N ASN A 12 1.78 11.40 1.34
CA ASN A 12 2.98 12.09 0.88
C ASN A 12 3.81 12.65 2.04
N LEU A 13 3.16 13.27 3.03
CA LEU A 13 3.84 13.81 4.22
C LEU A 13 4.41 12.68 5.10
N PHE A 14 3.66 11.60 5.28
CA PHE A 14 4.12 10.41 5.99
C PHE A 14 5.32 9.78 5.27
N GLY A 15 5.24 9.61 3.95
CA GLY A 15 6.34 9.08 3.14
C GLY A 15 7.58 9.96 3.21
N LEU A 16 7.42 11.28 3.19
CA LEU A 16 8.53 12.23 3.31
C LEU A 16 9.16 12.19 4.70
N ALA A 17 8.35 12.21 5.76
CA ALA A 17 8.83 12.09 7.14
C ALA A 17 9.58 10.76 7.36
N PHE A 18 9.01 9.65 6.87
CA PHE A 18 9.62 8.34 6.97
C PHE A 18 10.93 8.25 6.18
N THR A 19 10.99 8.86 4.99
CA THR A 19 12.22 8.93 4.18
C THR A 19 13.31 9.72 4.92
N VAL A 20 12.97 10.85 5.55
CA VAL A 20 13.92 11.64 6.33
C VAL A 20 14.44 10.85 7.53
N VAL A 21 13.56 10.16 8.27
CA VAL A 21 13.96 9.27 9.37
C VAL A 21 14.87 8.17 8.88
N LEU A 22 14.53 7.49 7.77
CA LEU A 22 15.38 6.46 7.19
C LEU A 22 16.74 7.03 6.76
N LEU A 23 16.81 8.18 6.08
CA LEU A 23 18.08 8.76 5.66
C LEU A 23 18.97 9.18 6.85
N HIS A 24 18.37 9.68 7.93
CA HIS A 24 19.10 10.14 9.11
C HIS A 24 19.52 9.00 10.04
N ASP A 25 18.64 8.02 10.25
CA ASP A 25 18.79 6.98 11.27
C ASP A 25 19.21 5.62 10.70
N ALA A 26 18.89 5.29 9.44
CA ALA A 26 19.29 4.01 8.84
C ALA A 26 20.81 3.81 8.82
N PRO A 27 21.65 4.80 8.48
CA PRO A 27 23.10 4.62 8.51
C PRO A 27 23.66 4.35 9.92
N LYS A 28 22.95 4.81 10.96
CA LYS A 28 23.37 4.71 12.37
C LYS A 28 22.91 3.40 13.02
N TYR A 29 21.70 2.93 12.69
CA TYR A 29 21.04 1.83 13.40
C TYR A 29 20.67 0.64 12.51
N LEU A 30 20.64 0.80 11.19
CA LEU A 30 20.31 -0.25 10.21
C LEU A 30 21.55 -0.73 9.46
N ASN A 31 22.70 -0.82 10.15
CA ASN A 31 23.76 -1.72 9.73
C ASN A 31 23.13 -3.11 9.59
N PHE A 32 23.19 -3.74 8.41
CA PHE A 32 22.50 -4.98 7.98
C PHE A 32 22.83 -6.26 8.80
N THR A 33 22.92 -6.13 10.13
CA THR A 33 23.32 -7.13 11.11
C THR A 33 22.13 -7.97 11.57
N ASN A 34 20.92 -7.39 11.61
CA ASN A 34 19.72 -8.12 12.01
C ASN A 34 19.07 -8.85 10.81
N PRO A 35 18.71 -10.15 10.92
CA PRO A 35 17.96 -10.89 9.91
C PRO A 35 16.77 -10.15 9.32
N PHE A 36 16.03 -9.38 10.12
CA PHE A 36 14.88 -8.60 9.65
C PHE A 36 15.29 -7.49 8.68
N THR A 37 16.33 -6.72 9.01
CA THR A 37 16.83 -5.66 8.13
C THR A 37 17.37 -6.21 6.81
N ARG A 38 17.99 -7.40 6.86
CA ARG A 38 18.47 -8.10 5.67
C ARG A 38 17.31 -8.63 4.81
N PHE A 39 16.24 -9.13 5.42
CA PHE A 39 14.99 -9.47 4.73
C PHE A 39 14.43 -8.24 4.00
N MET A 40 14.20 -7.15 4.74
CA MET A 40 13.60 -5.93 4.20
C MET A 40 14.43 -5.34 3.06
N ALA A 41 15.75 -5.26 3.24
CA ALA A 41 16.66 -4.72 2.23
C ALA A 41 16.65 -5.54 0.93
N ARG A 42 16.57 -6.86 1.05
CA ARG A 42 16.60 -7.78 -0.09
C ARG A 42 15.28 -7.81 -0.85
N SER A 43 14.16 -7.62 -0.15
CA SER A 43 12.84 -7.61 -0.77
C SER A 43 12.44 -6.24 -1.31
N ALA A 44 13.10 -5.14 -0.91
CA ALA A 44 12.66 -3.78 -1.21
C ALA A 44 12.47 -3.49 -2.71
N TYR A 45 13.44 -3.84 -3.55
CA TYR A 45 13.36 -3.59 -4.99
C TYR A 45 12.25 -4.42 -5.66
N THR A 46 12.17 -5.71 -5.33
CA THR A 46 11.10 -6.58 -5.84
C THR A 46 9.72 -6.16 -5.35
N ALA A 47 9.60 -5.74 -4.09
CA ALA A 47 8.37 -5.19 -3.53
C ALA A 47 7.94 -3.94 -4.30
N TYR A 48 8.88 -3.03 -4.61
CA TYR A 48 8.61 -1.86 -5.43
C TYR A 48 8.08 -2.22 -6.83
N ILE A 49 8.53 -3.30 -7.44
CA ILE A 49 8.00 -3.72 -8.76
C ILE A 49 6.59 -4.30 -8.64
N ILE A 50 6.34 -5.18 -7.68
CA ILE A 50 5.08 -5.93 -7.64
C ILE A 50 3.96 -5.21 -6.89
N HIS A 51 4.27 -4.29 -5.96
CA HIS A 51 3.28 -3.73 -5.03
C HIS A 51 2.12 -3.03 -5.75
N LEU A 52 2.34 -2.40 -6.91
CA LEU A 52 1.30 -1.69 -7.65
C LEU A 52 0.13 -2.62 -8.04
N TRP A 53 0.46 -3.85 -8.44
CA TRP A 53 -0.55 -4.87 -8.77
C TRP A 53 -1.34 -5.30 -7.53
N PHE A 54 -0.65 -5.51 -6.41
CA PHE A 54 -1.30 -5.89 -5.16
C PHE A 54 -2.14 -4.76 -4.55
N VAL A 55 -1.71 -3.50 -4.67
CA VAL A 55 -2.52 -2.34 -4.29
C VAL A 55 -3.81 -2.31 -5.10
N THR A 56 -3.72 -2.53 -6.41
CA THR A 56 -4.87 -2.56 -7.31
C THR A 56 -5.83 -3.70 -6.94
N LEU A 57 -5.31 -4.92 -6.77
CA LEU A 57 -6.09 -6.08 -6.35
C LEU A 57 -6.72 -5.91 -4.96
N ALA A 58 -5.98 -5.33 -4.01
CA ALA A 58 -6.49 -5.04 -2.68
C ALA A 58 -7.62 -4.00 -2.72
N ALA A 59 -7.44 -2.91 -3.49
CA ALA A 59 -8.48 -1.91 -3.69
C ALA A 59 -9.73 -2.50 -4.35
N ILE A 60 -9.56 -3.36 -5.36
CA ILE A 60 -10.65 -4.10 -5.99
C ILE A 60 -11.35 -5.01 -4.98
N SER A 61 -10.60 -5.81 -4.22
CA SER A 61 -11.18 -6.70 -3.21
C SER A 61 -11.98 -5.93 -2.17
N PHE A 62 -11.50 -4.76 -1.74
CA PHE A 62 -12.21 -3.91 -0.80
C PHE A 62 -13.49 -3.32 -1.41
N ALA A 63 -13.45 -2.87 -2.67
CA ALA A 63 -14.64 -2.41 -3.39
C ALA A 63 -15.71 -3.50 -3.49
N PHE A 64 -15.33 -4.77 -3.71
CA PHE A 64 -16.27 -5.89 -3.70
C PHE A 64 -16.82 -6.19 -2.29
N ILE A 65 -15.99 -6.18 -1.25
CA ILE A 65 -16.44 -6.36 0.14
C ILE A 65 -17.44 -5.26 0.51
N LEU A 66 -17.14 -4.01 0.15
CA LEU A 66 -17.99 -2.88 0.46
C LEU A 66 -19.29 -2.90 -0.35
N GLY A 67 -19.23 -3.24 -1.64
CA GLY A 67 -20.42 -3.39 -2.48
C GLY A 67 -21.30 -4.59 -2.11
N ALA A 68 -20.77 -5.58 -1.38
CA ALA A 68 -21.56 -6.67 -0.81
C ALA A 68 -22.23 -6.29 0.54
N THR A 69 -21.74 -5.25 1.21
CA THR A 69 -22.17 -4.82 2.55
C THR A 69 -22.94 -3.49 2.54
N THR A 70 -22.97 -2.79 1.41
CA THR A 70 -23.63 -1.50 1.21
C THR A 70 -24.53 -1.55 -0.03
N GLU A 71 -25.45 -0.60 -0.15
CA GLU A 71 -26.31 -0.45 -1.34
C GLU A 71 -25.55 0.10 -2.56
N ILE A 72 -24.27 0.45 -2.40
CA ILE A 72 -23.45 1.07 -3.44
C ILE A 72 -22.71 -0.04 -4.23
N PRO A 73 -23.00 -0.23 -5.52
CA PRO A 73 -22.38 -1.28 -6.31
C PRO A 73 -20.85 -1.11 -6.44
N ALA A 74 -20.11 -2.22 -6.37
CA ALA A 74 -18.65 -2.27 -6.43
C ALA A 74 -18.03 -1.53 -7.63
N VAL A 75 -18.76 -1.45 -8.75
CA VAL A 75 -18.33 -0.75 -9.98
C VAL A 75 -18.22 0.77 -9.78
N GLY A 76 -19.04 1.37 -8.89
CA GLY A 76 -18.95 2.80 -8.55
C GLY A 76 -17.66 3.16 -7.80
N TRP A 77 -17.09 2.21 -7.06
CA TRP A 77 -15.85 2.39 -6.31
C TRP A 77 -14.59 2.27 -7.18
N LEU A 78 -14.70 1.64 -8.35
CA LEU A 78 -13.58 1.36 -9.25
C LEU A 78 -13.40 2.39 -10.36
N GLY A 79 -14.23 3.43 -10.41
CA GLY A 79 -14.08 4.54 -11.37
C GLY A 79 -14.29 4.17 -12.83
N GLY A 80 -14.88 3.00 -13.13
CA GLY A 80 -15.08 2.47 -14.48
C GLY A 80 -16.30 3.04 -15.24
N GLY A 81 -17.01 4.01 -14.66
CA GLY A 81 -18.18 4.67 -15.26
C GLY A 81 -18.46 5.98 -14.52
N SER A 82 -19.35 6.82 -15.06
CA SER A 82 -19.63 8.21 -14.62
C SER A 82 -20.19 8.39 -13.19
N LEU A 83 -20.03 7.39 -12.33
CA LEU A 83 -20.47 7.35 -10.94
C LEU A 83 -19.23 7.29 -10.05
N ALA A 84 -18.43 8.36 -10.08
CA ALA A 84 -17.56 8.63 -8.94
C ALA A 84 -18.47 8.89 -7.74
N VAL A 85 -18.54 7.93 -6.82
CA VAL A 85 -19.38 8.03 -5.62
C VAL A 85 -18.96 9.28 -4.85
N LYS A 86 -19.91 10.17 -4.56
CA LYS A 86 -19.59 11.41 -3.85
C LYS A 86 -19.21 11.09 -2.42
N ALA A 87 -18.27 11.86 -1.84
CA ALA A 87 -17.91 11.75 -0.43
C ALA A 87 -19.09 12.01 0.53
N GLU A 88 -20.21 12.55 0.02
CA GLU A 88 -21.47 12.75 0.75
C GLU A 88 -22.31 11.46 0.82
N GLU A 89 -22.17 10.56 -0.16
CA GLU A 89 -22.87 9.26 -0.25
C GLU A 89 -22.14 8.18 0.56
N VAL A 90 -20.92 8.48 1.01
CA VAL A 90 -20.01 7.57 1.69
C VAL A 90 -19.66 8.15 3.05
N ALA A 91 -19.89 7.41 4.13
CA ALA A 91 -19.52 7.87 5.46
C ALA A 91 -18.03 8.25 5.51
N ALA A 92 -17.69 9.42 6.07
CA ALA A 92 -16.35 10.02 6.02
C ALA A 92 -15.21 9.13 6.56
N TRP A 93 -15.53 8.10 7.36
CA TRP A 93 -14.58 7.12 7.89
C TRP A 93 -14.20 6.00 6.90
N MET A 94 -15.06 5.71 5.90
CA MET A 94 -14.86 4.58 4.98
C MET A 94 -13.58 4.67 4.14
N PRO A 95 -13.16 5.83 3.60
CA PRO A 95 -11.88 5.94 2.90
C PRO A 95 -10.66 5.62 3.78
N TRP A 96 -10.74 5.92 5.08
CA TRP A 96 -9.67 5.61 6.04
C TRP A 96 -9.59 4.10 6.32
N VAL A 97 -10.73 3.42 6.38
CA VAL A 97 -10.77 1.96 6.53
C VAL A 97 -10.29 1.27 5.26
N ALA A 98 -10.66 1.78 4.07
CA ALA A 98 -10.13 1.31 2.80
C ALA A 98 -8.60 1.43 2.76
N ALA A 99 -8.09 2.61 3.14
CA ALA A 99 -6.66 2.90 3.21
C ALA A 99 -5.91 1.96 4.18
N LEU A 100 -6.47 1.74 5.37
CA LEU A 100 -5.91 0.82 6.36
C LEU A 100 -5.91 -0.62 5.85
N TYR A 101 -7.03 -1.08 5.29
CA TYR A 101 -7.16 -2.42 4.72
C TYR A 101 -6.12 -2.67 3.61
N VAL A 102 -6.04 -1.76 2.63
CA VAL A 102 -5.07 -1.87 1.53
C VAL A 102 -3.64 -1.87 2.09
N SER A 103 -3.32 -0.99 3.03
CA SER A 103 -1.98 -0.91 3.62
C SER A 103 -1.60 -2.22 4.32
N VAL A 104 -2.51 -2.81 5.10
CA VAL A 104 -2.27 -4.07 5.82
C VAL A 104 -2.15 -5.24 4.85
N VAL A 105 -3.09 -5.41 3.93
CA VAL A 105 -3.09 -6.52 2.97
C VAL A 105 -1.85 -6.48 2.10
N VAL A 106 -1.52 -5.31 1.55
CA VAL A 106 -0.33 -5.12 0.73
C VAL A 106 0.92 -5.40 1.56
N THR A 107 1.03 -4.89 2.78
CA THR A 107 2.23 -5.11 3.60
C THR A 107 2.43 -6.58 3.95
N VAL A 108 1.37 -7.27 4.36
CA VAL A 108 1.43 -8.67 4.79
C VAL A 108 1.67 -9.62 3.61
N VAL A 109 1.15 -9.31 2.42
CA VAL A 109 1.28 -10.19 1.24
C VAL A 109 2.53 -9.85 0.43
N VAL A 110 2.77 -8.58 0.13
CA VAL A 110 3.82 -8.16 -0.81
C VAL A 110 5.20 -8.41 -0.25
N TRP A 111 5.45 -8.14 1.04
CA TRP A 111 6.81 -8.27 1.59
C TRP A 111 7.31 -9.72 1.61
N PRO A 112 6.55 -10.71 2.12
CA PRO A 112 6.97 -12.11 2.05
C PRO A 112 7.09 -12.61 0.61
N LEU A 113 6.16 -12.24 -0.26
CA LEU A 113 6.18 -12.64 -1.66
C LEU A 113 7.39 -12.05 -2.39
N ALA A 114 7.66 -10.76 -2.20
CA ALA A 114 8.81 -10.09 -2.77
C ALA A 114 10.12 -10.75 -2.34
N TYR A 115 10.23 -11.13 -1.07
CA TYR A 115 11.39 -11.88 -0.58
C TYR A 115 11.51 -13.26 -1.24
N ALA A 116 10.41 -14.00 -1.36
CA ALA A 116 10.41 -15.30 -2.04
C ALA A 116 10.86 -15.17 -3.50
N LEU A 117 10.35 -14.18 -4.23
CA LEU A 117 10.75 -13.87 -5.60
C LEU A 117 12.24 -13.47 -5.69
N ALA A 118 12.73 -12.62 -4.78
CA ALA A 118 14.12 -12.15 -4.75
C ALA A 118 15.15 -13.25 -4.43
N VAL A 119 14.71 -14.35 -3.81
CA VAL A 119 15.58 -15.49 -3.47
C VAL A 119 15.48 -16.61 -4.50
N MET A 120 14.45 -16.61 -5.36
CA MET A 120 14.29 -17.64 -6.38
C MET A 120 15.41 -17.66 -7.42
N PRO A 121 15.98 -18.84 -7.74
CA PRO A 121 16.99 -18.96 -8.78
C PRO A 121 16.42 -18.57 -10.15
N GLY A 122 17.15 -17.74 -10.89
CA GLY A 122 16.74 -17.16 -12.18
C GLY A 122 16.18 -15.75 -12.06
N LEU A 123 15.31 -15.49 -11.08
CA LEU A 123 14.75 -14.14 -10.85
C LEU A 123 15.72 -13.24 -10.10
N ARG A 124 16.54 -13.79 -9.19
CA ARG A 124 17.57 -13.06 -8.43
C ARG A 124 18.63 -12.35 -9.29
N THR A 125 18.82 -12.74 -10.55
CA THR A 125 19.77 -12.05 -11.45
C THR A 125 19.13 -10.89 -12.21
N MET A 126 17.79 -10.82 -12.23
CA MET A 126 17.01 -9.79 -12.91
C MET A 126 16.46 -8.73 -11.94
N LEU A 127 16.28 -9.11 -10.67
CA LEU A 127 15.72 -8.33 -9.56
C LEU A 127 16.78 -8.08 -8.50
#